data_AF-A0AAN8WDP5-F1
#
_entry.id   AF-A0AAN8WDP5-F1
#
_cell.length_a   1.000
_cell.length_b   1.000
_cell.length_c   1.000
_cell.angle_alpha   90.00
_cell.angle_beta   90.00
_cell.angle_gamma   90.00
#
_symmetry.space_group_name_H-M   'P 1'
#
loop_
_entity.id
_entity.type
_entity.pdbx_description
1 polymer ?
#
loop_
_entity_poly.entity_id
_entity_poly.type
_entity_poly.pdbx_seq_one_letter_code
_entity_poly.pdbx_strand_id
1 'polypeptide(L)' 'MSYDSMVGVSCLKAVWISQASSLQRRGRAGRCQPGLCYHLFSRSRYNSFQQHQTPEILRTPLQ' A
#
# COMPACT_ATOMS: atom_id res chain seq x y z
N MET A 1 -6.58 -4.05 -6.54
CA MET A 1 -7.66 -3.73 -7.49
C MET A 1 -7.27 -2.50 -8.27
N SER A 2 -6.98 -2.67 -9.57
CA SER A 2 -6.93 -1.60 -10.56
C SER A 2 -8.09 -1.85 -11.52
N TYR A 3 -8.96 -0.87 -11.72
CA TYR A 3 -10.04 -0.94 -12.70
C TYR A 3 -9.55 -0.37 -14.04
N ASP A 4 -9.76 -1.13 -15.12
CA ASP A 4 -9.50 -0.66 -16.48
C ASP A 4 -10.83 -0.17 -17.08
N SER A 5 -10.96 1.15 -17.25
CA SER A 5 -12.18 1.77 -17.78
C SER A 5 -12.43 1.49 -19.25
N MET A 6 -11.41 1.09 -20.02
CA MET A 6 -11.58 0.78 -21.44
C MET A 6 -12.15 -0.63 -21.66
N VAL A 7 -11.80 -1.56 -20.79
CA VAL A 7 -12.23 -2.98 -20.89
C VAL A 7 -13.38 -3.29 -19.92
N GLY A 8 -13.61 -2.44 -18.92
CA GLY A 8 -14.67 -2.63 -17.92
C GLY A 8 -14.35 -3.69 -16.87
N VAL A 9 -13.08 -4.07 -16.72
CA VAL A 9 -12.67 -5.21 -15.88
C VAL A 9 -11.80 -4.74 -14.70
N SER A 10 -12.05 -5.33 -13.53
CA SER A 10 -11.20 -5.17 -12.34
C SER A 10 -10.09 -6.21 -12.31
N CYS A 11 -8.84 -5.78 -12.22
CA CYS A 11 -7.68 -6.67 -12.08
C CYS A 11 -7.08 -6.64 -10.67
N LEU A 12 -6.71 -7.82 -10.16
CA LEU A 12 -5.91 -7.96 -8.96
C LEU A 12 -4.42 -8.00 -9.35
N LYS A 13 -3.69 -6.93 -9.02
CA LYS A 13 -2.25 -6.82 -9.26
C LYS A 13 -1.52 -6.74 -7.93
N ALA A 14 -0.42 -7.48 -7.81
CA ALA A 14 0.54 -7.29 -6.74
C ALA A 14 1.28 -5.97 -6.98
N VAL A 15 1.16 -5.05 -6.02
CA VAL A 15 1.78 -3.72 -6.08
C VAL A 15 2.55 -3.46 -4.79
N TRP A 16 3.54 -2.58 -4.88
CA TRP A 16 4.22 -2.08 -3.70
C TRP A 16 3.26 -1.28 -2.80
N ILE A 17 3.49 -1.34 -1.50
CA ILE A 17 2.70 -0.62 -0.51
C ILE A 17 3.12 0.86 -0.45
N SER A 18 2.24 1.71 0.08
CA SER A 18 2.59 3.09 0.40
C SER A 18 3.48 3.19 1.64
N GLN A 19 4.20 4.30 1.78
CA GLN A 19 4.98 4.62 2.98
C GLN A 19 4.09 4.64 4.22
N ALA A 20 2.89 5.23 4.13
CA ALA A 20 1.91 5.22 5.21
C ALA A 20 1.50 3.80 5.65
N SER A 21 1.30 2.89 4.69
CA SER A 21 0.97 1.49 5.00
C SER A 21 2.14 0.76 5.68
N SER A 22 3.37 1.00 5.23
CA SER A 22 4.57 0.46 5.88
C SER A 22 4.69 0.92 7.34
N LEU A 23 4.45 2.22 7.58
CA LEU A 23 4.45 2.81 8.92
C LEU A 23 3.37 2.19 9.82
N GLN A 24 2.16 2.00 9.28
CA GLN A 24 1.06 1.35 10.00
C GLN A 24 1.40 -0.10 10.38
N ARG A 25 2.05 -0.85 9.48
CA ARG A 25 2.51 -2.23 9.77
C ARG A 25 3.58 -2.26 10.85
N ARG A 26 4.54 -1.33 10.83
CA ARG A 26 5.54 -1.18 11.90
C ARG A 26 4.87 -0.99 13.26
N GLY A 27 3.82 -0.17 13.32
CA GLY A 27 3.07 0.08 14.56
C GLY A 27 2.38 -1.15 15.16
N ARG A 28 2.20 -2.24 14.39
CA ARG A 28 1.57 -3.48 14.91
C ARG A 28 2.48 -4.27 15.85
N ALA A 29 3.80 -4.16 15.70
CA ALA A 29 4.75 -4.92 16.52
C ALA A 29 4.88 -4.38 17.96
N GLY A 30 4.58 -3.11 18.19
CA GLY A 30 4.84 -2.40 19.45
C GLY A 30 3.64 -2.18 20.38
N ARG A 31 2.60 -3.03 20.32
CA ARG A 31 1.35 -2.78 21.07
C ARG A 31 1.45 -3.01 22.57
N CYS A 32 2.07 -4.11 22.98
CA CYS A 32 2.13 -4.52 24.40
C CYS A 32 3.54 -4.40 24.98
N GLN A 33 4.57 -4.45 24.14
CA GLN A 33 5.98 -4.36 24.50
C GLN A 33 6.78 -3.83 23.30
N PRO A 34 8.04 -3.39 23.49
CA PRO A 34 8.92 -3.03 22.38
C PRO A 34 9.02 -4.19 21.37
N GLY A 35 8.72 -3.89 20.10
CA GLY A 35 8.71 -4.89 19.03
C GLY A 35 9.60 -4.47 17.86
N LEU A 36 10.02 -5.45 17.08
CA LEU A 36 10.83 -5.26 15.88
C LEU A 36 9.98 -5.46 14.62
N CYS A 37 10.25 -4.67 13.59
CA CYS A 37 9.63 -4.80 12.27
C CYS A 37 10.71 -4.87 11.21
N TYR A 38 10.76 -5.98 10.48
CA TYR A 38 11.72 -6.20 9.41
C TYR A 38 11.08 -5.85 8.06
N HIS A 39 11.74 -4.97 7.31
CA HIS A 39 11.30 -4.55 5.98
C HIS A 39 12.14 -5.25 4.91
N LEU A 40 11.48 -6.04 4.04
CA LEU A 40 12.12 -6.78 2.96
C LEU A 40 12.27 -5.93 1.68
N PHE A 41 12.78 -4.71 1.82
CA PHE A 41 13.07 -3.80 0.72
C PHE A 41 14.19 -2.83 1.10
N SER A 42 14.95 -2.35 0.11
CA SER A 42 16.02 -1.38 0.33
C SER A 42 15.47 0.01 0.67
N ARG A 43 16.30 0.85 1.31
CA ARG A 43 15.92 2.24 1.62
C ARG A 43 15.64 3.07 0.37
N SER A 44 16.42 2.87 -0.69
CA SER A 44 16.17 3.52 -1.99
C SER A 44 14.78 3.16 -2.54
N ARG A 45 14.39 1.89 -2.45
CA ARG A 45 13.05 1.44 -2.86
C ARG A 45 11.92 1.99 -1.99
N TYR A 46 12.15 2.13 -0.69
CA TYR A 46 11.18 2.79 0.20
C TYR A 46 10.93 4.25 -0.21
N ASN A 47 12.00 4.97 -0.58
CA ASN A 47 11.89 6.37 -1.01
C ASN A 47 11.13 6.50 -2.34
N SER A 48 11.10 5.46 -3.18
CA SER A 48 10.30 5.45 -4.41
C SER A 48 8.84 5.08 -4.20
N PHE A 49 8.43 4.67 -2.98
CA PHE A 49 7.03 4.36 -2.69
C PHE A 49 6.19 5.63 -2.61
N GLN A 50 4.92 5.53 -3.02
CA GLN A 50 3.96 6.61 -2.82
C GLN A 50 3.78 6.88 -1.32
N GLN A 51 3.66 8.15 -0.95
CA GLN A 51 3.44 8.52 0.46
C GLN A 51 2.14 7.93 1.00
N HIS A 52 1.05 8.09 0.24
CA HIS A 52 -0.28 7.57 0.54
C HIS A 52 -0.79 6.70 -0.60
N GLN A 53 -1.71 5.79 -0.29
CA GLN A 53 -2.39 4.99 -1.32
C GLN A 53 -3.44 5.87 -2.00
N THR A 54 -3.59 5.72 -3.32
CA THR A 54 -4.70 6.37 -4.05
C THR A 54 -6.04 6.02 -3.40
N PRO A 55 -6.86 7.02 -3.04
CA PRO A 55 -8.17 6.83 -2.45
C PRO A 55 -9.05 5.88 -3.27
N GLU A 56 -9.89 5.10 -2.58
CA GLU A 56 -10.75 4.09 -3.23
C GLU A 56 -11.78 4.73 -4.18
N ILE A 57 -12.32 5.89 -3.84
CA ILE A 57 -13.25 6.65 -4.69
C ILE A 57 -12.68 6.99 -6.07
N LEU A 58 -11.35 7.07 -6.20
CA LEU A 58 -10.67 7.35 -7.47
C LEU A 58 -10.30 6.07 -8.22
N ARG A 59 -10.60 4.89 -7.68
CA ARG A 59 -10.17 3.58 -8.19
C ARG A 59 -11.33 2.67 -8.57
N THR A 60 -12.55 3.06 -8.19
CA THR A 60 -13.77 2.28 -8.38
C THR A 60 -14.77 3.16 -9.14
N PRO A 61 -15.47 2.63 -10.16
CA PRO A 61 -16.54 3.36 -10.83
C PRO A 61 -17.70 3.64 -9.85
N LEU A 62 -18.35 4.80 -9.98
CA LEU A 62 -19.44 5.29 -9.11
C LEU A 62 -20.84 4.86 -9.59
N GLN A 63 -20.93 3.71 -10.25
CA GLN A 63 -22.15 3.28 -10.95
C GLN A 63 -23.30 2.95 -10.00
#